data_AF-A0A964UUJ2-F1
#
_entry.id   AF-A0A964UUJ2-F1
#
_cell.length_a   1.000
_cell.length_b   1.000
_cell.length_c   1.000
_cell.angle_alpha   90.00
_cell.angle_beta   90.00
_cell.angle_gamma   90.00
#
_symmetry.space_group_name_H-M   'P 1'
#
loop_
_entity.id
_entity.type
_entity.pdbx_description
1 polymer ?
#
loop_
_entity_poly.entity_id
_entity_poly.type
_entity_poly.pdbx_seq_one_letter_code
_entity_poly.pdbx_strand_id
1 'polypeptide(L)'
;MTASATQAPPSRQGGALDTLNTRLHKVGLRVFLVIVLAHWAEHLVQAMQIYILGWPVPEARGVLGIPFPWLVTSEWMHYGYALVMLVGFIVLRPGFTGKSRTWWNVTLGIQVWHHFEHLLLLLQALTGAYLAGNAVPTSIIQLFAPRVELHLFYNALVTIPMVVAMVLHTRISKEDDPSVRCTCALQA
;
A
#
# COMPACT_ATOMS: atom_id res chain seq x y z
N MET A 1 1.62 -12.61 -60.54
CA MET A 1 0.54 -12.49 -59.55
C MET A 1 1.17 -12.55 -58.17
N THR A 2 1.45 -11.39 -57.57
CA THR A 2 1.97 -11.28 -56.21
C THR A 2 0.79 -11.14 -55.25
N ALA A 3 0.58 -12.16 -54.42
CA ALA A 3 -0.46 -12.13 -53.41
C ALA A 3 -0.04 -11.17 -52.28
N SER A 4 -0.77 -10.05 -52.14
CA SER A 4 -0.72 -9.21 -50.94
C SER A 4 -1.29 -9.99 -49.77
N ALA A 5 -0.44 -10.31 -48.79
CA ALA A 5 -0.88 -10.80 -47.50
C ALA A 5 -1.55 -9.64 -46.73
N THR A 6 -2.87 -9.71 -46.60
CA THR A 6 -3.65 -8.84 -45.72
C THR A 6 -3.18 -9.06 -44.28
N GLN A 7 -2.46 -8.08 -43.71
CA GLN A 7 -2.14 -8.09 -42.28
C GLN A 7 -3.45 -8.00 -41.48
N ALA A 8 -3.69 -9.00 -40.63
CA ALA A 8 -4.75 -8.95 -39.64
C ALA A 8 -4.48 -7.77 -38.68
N PRO A 9 -5.51 -7.01 -38.27
CA PRO A 9 -5.34 -5.92 -37.32
C PRO A 9 -4.78 -6.47 -35.99
N PRO A 10 -3.83 -5.77 -35.34
CA PRO A 10 -3.30 -6.21 -34.06
C PRO A 10 -4.44 -6.32 -33.06
N SER A 11 -4.55 -7.49 -32.42
CA SER A 11 -5.56 -7.80 -31.42
C SER A 11 -5.50 -6.79 -30.26
N ARG A 12 -6.42 -5.82 -30.24
CA ARG A 12 -6.67 -4.95 -29.09
C ARG A 12 -7.38 -5.75 -27.98
N GLN A 13 -6.66 -6.62 -27.30
CA GLN A 13 -7.14 -7.20 -26.05
C GLN A 13 -6.08 -7.04 -24.97
N GLY A 14 -5.88 -5.79 -24.55
CA GLY A 14 -5.25 -5.53 -23.25
C GLY A 14 -6.20 -6.01 -22.17
N GLY A 15 -5.79 -7.01 -21.37
CA GLY A 15 -6.59 -7.51 -20.25
C GLY A 15 -6.91 -6.43 -19.20
N ALA A 16 -7.72 -6.77 -18.20
CA ALA A 16 -8.14 -5.83 -17.15
C ALA A 16 -6.95 -5.13 -16.47
N LEU A 17 -5.85 -5.85 -16.21
CA LEU A 17 -4.63 -5.28 -15.64
C LEU A 17 -3.91 -4.31 -16.58
N ASP A 18 -3.93 -4.55 -17.89
CA ASP A 18 -3.33 -3.62 -18.87
C ASP A 18 -4.18 -2.34 -18.98
N THR A 19 -5.51 -2.47 -18.98
CA THR A 19 -6.42 -1.33 -18.95
C THR A 19 -6.25 -0.50 -17.66
N LEU A 20 -6.09 -1.18 -16.52
CA LEU A 20 -5.81 -0.55 -15.22
C LEU A 20 -4.49 0.23 -15.24
N ASN A 21 -3.45 -0.27 -15.90
CA ASN A 21 -2.14 0.36 -15.91
C ASN A 21 -1.89 1.29 -17.11
N THR A 22 -2.93 1.54 -17.92
CA THR A 22 -2.90 2.49 -19.03
C THR A 22 -3.99 3.55 -18.86
N ARG A 23 -5.20 3.30 -19.37
CA ARG A 23 -6.30 4.28 -19.42
C ARG A 23 -6.88 4.61 -18.05
N LEU A 24 -6.99 3.60 -17.17
CA LEU A 24 -7.60 3.76 -15.85
C LEU A 24 -6.58 3.98 -14.73
N HIS A 25 -5.30 4.12 -15.05
CA HIS A 25 -4.24 4.16 -14.04
C HIS A 25 -4.39 5.31 -13.06
N LYS A 26 -4.74 6.50 -13.56
CA LYS A 26 -5.03 7.68 -12.73
C LYS A 26 -6.19 7.45 -11.77
N VAL A 27 -7.23 6.74 -12.19
CA VAL A 27 -8.38 6.39 -11.34
C VAL A 27 -7.95 5.38 -10.29
N GLY A 28 -7.23 4.32 -10.69
CA GLY A 28 -6.68 3.32 -9.78
C GLY A 28 -5.81 3.94 -8.68
N LEU A 29 -4.91 4.85 -9.05
CA LEU A 29 -4.07 5.59 -8.09
C LEU A 29 -4.88 6.46 -7.14
N ARG A 30 -5.98 7.09 -7.59
CA ARG A 30 -6.86 7.87 -6.71
C ARG A 30 -7.61 7.01 -5.71
N VAL A 31 -8.15 5.88 -6.16
CA VAL A 31 -8.80 4.91 -5.27
C VAL A 31 -7.79 4.39 -4.25
N PHE A 32 -6.58 4.06 -4.70
CA PHE A 32 -5.51 3.62 -3.82
C PHE A 32 -5.10 4.69 -2.80
N LEU A 33 -5.03 5.96 -3.22
CA LEU A 33 -4.77 7.08 -2.32
C LEU A 33 -5.83 7.18 -1.22
N VAL A 34 -7.11 7.00 -1.53
CA VAL A 34 -8.19 7.01 -0.51
C VAL A 34 -7.95 5.92 0.53
N ILE A 35 -7.57 4.71 0.09
CA ILE A 35 -7.27 3.59 1.00
C ILE A 35 -6.07 3.94 1.91
N VAL A 36 -5.00 4.49 1.34
CA VAL A 36 -3.81 4.92 2.10
C VAL A 36 -4.16 6.00 3.12
N LEU A 37 -4.98 6.99 2.74
CA LEU A 37 -5.40 8.06 3.65
C LEU A 37 -6.31 7.54 4.76
N ALA A 38 -7.22 6.60 4.46
CA ALA A 38 -8.05 5.97 5.48
C ALA A 38 -7.20 5.20 6.50
N HIS A 39 -6.18 4.48 6.04
CA HIS A 39 -5.23 3.79 6.90
C HIS A 39 -4.42 4.76 7.78
N TRP A 40 -3.94 5.87 7.20
CA TRP A 40 -3.28 6.93 7.98
C TRP A 40 -4.21 7.55 9.02
N ALA A 41 -5.47 7.81 8.66
CA ALA A 41 -6.44 8.40 9.59
C ALA A 41 -6.63 7.50 10.82
N GLU A 42 -6.72 6.18 10.62
CA GLU A 42 -6.81 5.21 11.72
C GLU A 42 -5.68 5.38 12.73
N HIS A 43 -4.43 5.40 12.25
CA HIS A 43 -3.25 5.48 13.10
C HIS A 43 -2.99 6.87 13.69
N LEU A 44 -3.26 7.95 12.95
CA LEU A 44 -3.11 9.31 13.46
C LEU A 44 -4.12 9.62 14.55
N VAL A 45 -5.37 9.16 14.38
CA VAL A 45 -6.39 9.32 15.42
C VAL A 45 -6.05 8.47 16.64
N GLN A 46 -5.53 7.25 16.46
CA GLN A 46 -5.03 6.45 17.58
C GLN A 46 -3.90 7.17 18.33
N ALA A 47 -2.93 7.74 17.61
CA ALA A 47 -1.85 8.51 18.23
C ALA A 47 -2.37 9.75 18.96
N MET A 48 -3.32 10.48 18.37
CA MET A 48 -3.96 11.63 19.02
C MET A 48 -4.71 11.22 20.29
N GLN A 49 -5.46 10.11 20.27
CA GLN A 49 -6.14 9.57 21.46
C GLN A 49 -5.15 9.33 22.61
N ILE A 50 -3.98 8.76 22.31
CA ILE A 50 -2.96 8.46 23.32
C ILE A 50 -2.25 9.73 23.81
N TYR A 51 -1.63 10.48 22.90
CA TYR A 51 -0.68 11.54 23.28
C TYR A 51 -1.31 12.92 23.50
N ILE A 52 -2.49 13.17 22.91
CA ILE A 52 -3.17 14.46 23.03
C ILE A 52 -4.34 14.36 24.02
N LEU A 53 -5.15 13.30 23.92
CA LEU A 53 -6.33 13.11 24.78
C LEU A 53 -6.03 12.30 26.05
N GLY A 54 -4.85 11.69 26.16
CA GLY A 54 -4.43 10.94 27.34
C GLY A 54 -5.15 9.61 27.55
N TRP A 55 -5.74 9.03 26.49
CA TRP A 55 -6.46 7.77 26.61
C TRP A 55 -5.49 6.61 26.86
N PRO A 56 -5.86 5.64 27.71
CA PRO A 56 -5.13 4.39 27.83
C PRO A 56 -5.01 3.68 26.47
N VAL A 57 -3.86 3.06 26.18
CA VAL A 57 -3.62 2.34 24.91
C VAL A 57 -4.73 1.33 24.56
N PRO A 58 -5.31 0.55 25.51
CA PRO A 58 -6.42 -0.37 25.20
C PRO A 58 -7.74 0.30 24.75
N GLU A 59 -7.88 1.60 25.03
CA GLU A 59 -9.05 2.42 24.69
C GLU A 59 -8.81 3.27 23.42
N ALA A 60 -7.55 3.51 23.06
CA ALA A 60 -7.15 4.22 21.84
C ALA A 60 -7.24 3.32 20.60
N ARG A 61 -8.43 3.30 19.98
CA ARG A 61 -8.79 2.38 18.89
C ARG A 61 -8.94 3.04 17.51
N GLY A 62 -8.34 4.22 17.31
CA GLY A 62 -8.36 4.88 16.00
C GLY A 62 -9.74 5.39 15.59
N VAL A 63 -10.00 5.44 14.28
CA VAL A 63 -11.27 5.92 13.71
C VAL A 63 -12.31 4.81 13.70
N LEU A 64 -11.95 3.63 13.20
CA LEU A 64 -12.86 2.51 12.99
C LEU A 64 -13.08 1.69 14.25
N GLY A 65 -12.10 1.60 15.15
CA GLY A 65 -12.24 0.80 16.37
C GLY A 65 -13.10 1.40 17.47
N ILE A 66 -13.52 2.66 17.34
CA ILE A 66 -14.52 3.25 18.22
C ILE A 66 -15.93 2.74 17.87
N PRO A 67 -16.43 2.87 16.63
CA PRO A 67 -17.73 2.31 16.24
C PRO A 67 -17.71 0.78 16.09
N PHE A 68 -16.57 0.17 15.76
CA PHE A 68 -16.44 -1.28 15.54
C PHE A 68 -15.28 -1.89 16.35
N PRO A 69 -15.39 -1.97 17.70
CA PRO A 69 -14.27 -2.41 18.56
C PRO A 69 -13.73 -3.80 18.22
N TRP A 70 -14.61 -4.71 17.80
CA TRP A 70 -14.25 -6.08 17.42
C TRP A 70 -13.25 -6.13 16.25
N LEU A 71 -13.30 -5.13 15.36
CA LEU A 71 -12.44 -5.03 14.19
C LEU A 71 -11.00 -4.75 14.63
N VAL A 72 -10.79 -3.81 15.57
CA VAL A 72 -9.47 -3.45 16.08
C VAL A 72 -8.90 -4.46 17.07
N THR A 73 -9.74 -5.12 17.88
CA THR A 73 -9.27 -6.20 18.77
C THR A 73 -8.84 -7.45 18.01
N SER A 74 -9.24 -7.57 16.75
CA SER A 74 -8.81 -8.65 15.86
C SER A 74 -7.56 -8.24 15.08
N GLU A 75 -6.51 -9.07 15.09
CA GLU A 75 -5.34 -8.86 14.21
C GLU A 75 -5.74 -8.88 12.71
N TRP A 76 -6.97 -9.28 12.39
CA TRP A 76 -7.56 -9.27 11.05
C TRP A 76 -7.66 -7.88 10.42
N MET A 77 -8.00 -6.83 11.17
CA MET A 77 -8.12 -5.50 10.57
C MET A 77 -6.78 -5.01 10.04
N HIS A 78 -5.76 -5.12 10.89
CA HIS A 78 -4.40 -4.71 10.58
C HIS A 78 -3.85 -5.52 9.40
N TYR A 79 -4.02 -6.85 9.44
CA TYR A 79 -3.64 -7.72 8.34
C TYR A 79 -4.40 -7.41 7.04
N GLY A 80 -5.71 -7.13 7.14
CA GLY A 80 -6.55 -6.77 6.00
C GLY A 80 -6.09 -5.52 5.29
N TYR A 81 -5.81 -4.43 6.03
CA TYR A 81 -5.21 -3.22 5.46
C TYR A 81 -3.85 -3.51 4.80
N ALA A 82 -2.97 -4.25 5.48
CA ALA A 82 -1.65 -4.58 4.95
C ALA A 82 -1.73 -5.38 3.63
N LEU A 83 -2.65 -6.33 3.54
CA LEU A 83 -2.88 -7.15 2.35
C LEU A 83 -3.48 -6.33 1.20
N VAL A 84 -4.53 -5.55 1.47
CA VAL A 84 -5.15 -4.68 0.45
C VAL A 84 -4.14 -3.67 -0.11
N MET A 85 -3.32 -3.07 0.77
CA MET A 85 -2.27 -2.16 0.35
C MET A 85 -1.22 -2.87 -0.52
N LEU A 86 -0.75 -4.05 -0.10
CA LEU A 86 0.20 -4.84 -0.86
C LEU A 86 -0.33 -5.19 -2.25
N VAL A 87 -1.58 -5.65 -2.35
CA VAL A 87 -2.25 -5.93 -3.63
C VAL A 87 -2.29 -4.66 -4.49
N GLY A 88 -2.70 -3.52 -3.93
CA GLY A 88 -2.71 -2.23 -4.62
C GLY A 88 -1.34 -1.85 -5.21
N PHE A 89 -0.27 -1.99 -4.42
CA PHE A 89 1.10 -1.75 -4.89
C PHE A 89 1.48 -2.69 -6.05
N ILE A 90 1.14 -3.98 -5.96
CA ILE A 90 1.45 -4.97 -7.00
C ILE A 90 0.67 -4.70 -8.28
N VAL A 91 -0.64 -4.47 -8.20
CA VAL A 91 -1.49 -4.35 -9.39
C VAL A 91 -1.33 -3.03 -10.12
N LEU A 92 -0.97 -1.95 -9.42
CA LEU A 92 -0.70 -0.63 -10.01
C LEU A 92 0.76 -0.47 -10.43
N ARG A 93 1.64 -1.36 -9.99
CA ARG A 93 3.06 -1.32 -10.33
C ARG A 93 3.30 -1.15 -11.84
N PRO A 94 2.69 -1.92 -12.77
CA PRO A 94 2.99 -1.85 -14.20
C PRO A 94 2.85 -0.47 -14.86
N GLY A 95 2.04 0.44 -14.31
CA GLY A 95 1.88 1.81 -14.84
C GLY A 95 3.07 2.73 -14.60
N PHE A 96 3.98 2.40 -13.67
CA PHE A 96 5.17 3.19 -13.37
C PHE A 96 6.36 2.80 -14.26
N THR A 97 7.11 3.78 -14.75
CA THR A 97 8.33 3.62 -15.56
C THR A 97 9.52 4.39 -14.98
N GLY A 98 10.74 4.13 -15.48
CA GLY A 98 11.95 4.88 -15.12
C GLY A 98 12.18 5.03 -13.60
N LYS A 99 12.57 6.23 -13.15
CA LYS A 99 12.83 6.52 -11.73
C LYS A 99 11.59 6.35 -10.86
N SER A 100 10.40 6.67 -11.37
CA SER A 100 9.15 6.50 -10.61
C SER A 100 8.91 5.04 -10.24
N ARG A 101 9.23 4.11 -11.16
CA ARG A 101 9.18 2.66 -10.92
C ARG A 101 10.17 2.20 -9.87
N THR A 102 11.38 2.77 -9.84
CA THR A 102 12.37 2.44 -8.81
C THR A 102 11.82 2.75 -7.42
N TRP A 103 11.31 3.96 -7.19
CA TRP A 103 10.74 4.35 -5.90
C TRP A 103 9.46 3.58 -5.54
N TRP A 104 8.64 3.21 -6.53
CA TRP A 104 7.50 2.33 -6.31
C TRP A 104 7.95 0.91 -5.87
N ASN A 105 9.04 0.38 -6.43
CA ASN A 105 9.59 -0.91 -6.00
C ASN A 105 10.20 -0.84 -4.59
N VAL A 106 10.85 0.28 -4.23
CA VAL A 106 11.35 0.50 -2.85
C VAL A 106 10.17 0.46 -1.87
N THR A 107 9.11 1.20 -2.19
CA THR A 107 7.85 1.20 -1.43
C THR A 107 7.29 -0.23 -1.27
N LEU A 108 7.20 -0.96 -2.38
CA LEU A 108 6.70 -2.34 -2.38
C LEU A 108 7.57 -3.27 -1.52
N GLY A 109 8.90 -3.15 -1.58
CA GLY A 109 9.80 -3.94 -0.75
C GLY A 109 9.57 -3.72 0.74
N ILE A 110 9.44 -2.46 1.16
CA ILE A 110 9.13 -2.10 2.55
C ILE A 110 7.73 -2.60 2.93
N GLN A 111 6.75 -2.45 2.05
CA GLN A 111 5.39 -2.94 2.29
C GLN A 111 5.34 -4.46 2.43
N VAL A 112 6.12 -5.22 1.66
CA VAL A 112 6.21 -6.68 1.79
C VAL A 112 6.73 -7.06 3.18
N TRP A 113 7.79 -6.40 3.64
CA TRP A 113 8.31 -6.60 5.00
C TRP A 113 7.27 -6.25 6.07
N HIS A 114 6.63 -5.08 5.96
CA HIS A 114 5.60 -4.66 6.90
C HIS A 114 4.39 -5.61 6.92
N HIS A 115 3.96 -6.09 5.75
CA HIS A 115 2.92 -7.12 5.64
C HIS A 115 3.34 -8.44 6.28
N PHE A 116 4.60 -8.85 6.15
CA PHE A 116 5.11 -10.05 6.79
C PHE A 116 5.03 -9.96 8.33
N GLU A 117 5.38 -8.82 8.91
CA GLU A 117 5.22 -8.56 10.36
C GLU A 117 3.74 -8.68 10.79
N HIS A 118 2.81 -8.16 9.99
CA HIS A 118 1.37 -8.32 10.24
C HIS A 118 0.88 -9.76 10.11
N LEU A 119 1.34 -10.49 9.09
CA LEU A 119 1.03 -11.91 8.93
C LEU A 119 1.52 -12.71 10.15
N LEU A 120 2.72 -12.40 10.64
CA LEU A 120 3.29 -13.00 11.82
C LEU A 120 2.45 -12.73 13.08
N LEU A 121 1.96 -11.50 13.26
CA LEU A 121 1.02 -11.17 14.35
C LEU A 121 -0.30 -11.95 14.23
N LEU A 122 -0.87 -12.04 13.02
CA LEU A 122 -2.09 -12.80 12.80
C LEU A 122 -1.90 -14.29 13.09
N LEU A 123 -0.80 -14.89 12.61
CA LEU A 123 -0.48 -16.29 12.89
C LEU A 123 -0.29 -16.56 14.39
N GLN A 124 0.37 -15.65 15.10
CA GLN A 124 0.48 -15.70 16.56
C GLN A 124 -0.90 -15.68 17.23
N ALA A 125 -1.80 -14.78 16.81
CA ALA A 125 -3.15 -14.70 17.35
C ALA A 125 -4.00 -15.95 17.07
N LEU A 126 -3.79 -16.60 15.91
CA LEU A 126 -4.53 -17.81 15.53
C LEU A 126 -3.99 -19.09 16.19
N THR A 127 -2.69 -19.16 16.45
CA THR A 127 -2.02 -20.37 16.97
C THR A 127 -1.76 -20.32 18.48
N GLY A 128 -1.76 -19.13 19.08
CA GLY A 128 -1.32 -18.91 20.46
C GLY A 128 0.19 -19.05 20.67
N ALA A 129 0.98 -19.21 19.61
CA ALA A 129 2.43 -19.39 19.69
C ALA A 129 3.17 -18.04 19.60
N TYR A 130 3.39 -17.38 20.74
CA TYR A 130 3.95 -16.03 20.79
C TYR A 130 5.48 -15.97 20.74
N LEU A 131 6.00 -14.94 20.06
CA LEU A 131 7.45 -14.74 19.96
C LEU A 131 8.09 -14.39 21.31
N ALA A 132 9.28 -14.97 21.54
CA ALA A 132 10.12 -14.73 22.72
C ALA A 132 9.39 -14.95 24.07
N GLY A 133 8.36 -15.81 24.10
CA GLY A 133 7.60 -16.10 25.31
C GLY A 133 6.69 -14.96 25.78
N ASN A 134 6.42 -13.97 24.93
CA ASN A 134 5.48 -12.89 25.24
C ASN A 134 4.07 -13.41 25.48
N ALA A 135 3.24 -12.65 26.19
CA ALA A 135 1.85 -13.02 26.48
C ALA A 135 0.84 -12.64 25.38
N VAL A 136 1.30 -11.90 24.35
CA VAL A 136 0.47 -11.35 23.27
C VAL A 136 1.22 -11.41 21.94
N PRO A 137 0.51 -11.39 20.79
CA PRO A 137 1.15 -11.29 19.47
C PRO A 137 2.15 -10.14 19.43
N THR A 138 3.40 -10.45 19.10
CA THR A 138 4.50 -9.48 19.08
C THR A 138 5.30 -9.63 17.80
N SER A 139 5.50 -8.53 17.08
CA SER A 139 6.27 -8.51 15.83
C SER A 139 7.79 -8.52 16.13
N ILE A 140 8.64 -8.78 15.13
CA ILE A 140 10.10 -8.86 15.31
C ILE A 140 10.64 -7.51 15.81
N ILE A 141 10.30 -6.41 15.14
CA ILE A 141 10.79 -5.08 15.56
C ILE A 141 10.08 -4.60 16.84
N GLN A 142 8.88 -5.09 17.15
CA GLN A 142 8.19 -4.76 18.42
C GLN A 142 8.94 -5.26 19.67
N LEU A 143 9.88 -6.19 19.53
CA LEU A 143 10.76 -6.60 20.62
C LEU A 143 11.65 -5.46 21.14
N PHE A 144 11.84 -4.41 20.34
CA PHE A 144 12.74 -3.28 20.65
C PHE A 144 12.06 -1.91 20.63
N ALA A 145 10.82 -1.82 20.14
CA ALA A 145 10.08 -0.57 20.00
C ALA A 145 8.58 -0.77 20.30
N PRO A 146 7.88 0.22 20.89
CA PRO A 146 6.47 0.04 21.18
C PRO A 146 5.61 0.03 19.89
N ARG A 147 4.49 -0.70 19.97
CA ARG A 147 3.67 -1.08 18.80
C ARG A 147 3.13 0.13 18.03
N VAL A 148 2.68 1.19 18.70
CA VAL A 148 2.01 2.34 18.06
C VAL A 148 3.02 3.17 17.27
N GLU A 149 4.14 3.53 17.89
CA GLU A 149 5.24 4.28 17.30
C GLU A 149 5.84 3.52 16.12
N LEU A 150 6.00 2.20 16.26
CA LEU A 150 6.50 1.35 15.18
C LEU A 150 5.56 1.36 13.96
N HIS A 151 4.23 1.31 14.17
CA HIS A 151 3.29 1.40 13.06
C HIS A 151 3.33 2.76 12.37
N LEU A 152 3.40 3.86 13.14
CA LEU A 152 3.56 5.20 12.56
C LEU A 152 4.86 5.29 11.75
N PHE A 153 5.95 4.72 12.27
CA PHE A 153 7.23 4.65 11.56
C PHE A 153 7.12 3.86 10.25
N TYR A 154 6.55 2.65 10.27
CA TYR A 154 6.36 1.86 9.05
C TYR A 154 5.46 2.57 8.03
N ASN A 155 4.37 3.19 8.49
CA ASN A 155 3.48 3.97 7.63
C ASN A 155 4.23 5.10 6.92
N ALA A 156 5.09 5.84 7.64
CA ALA A 156 5.95 6.85 7.05
C ALA A 156 6.96 6.24 6.06
N LEU A 157 7.60 5.13 6.43
CA LEU A 157 8.63 4.46 5.64
C LEU A 157 8.10 3.91 4.31
N VAL A 158 6.83 3.48 4.26
CA VAL A 158 6.13 3.12 3.01
C VAL A 158 5.66 4.37 2.26
N THR A 159 5.05 5.33 2.96
CA THR A 159 4.36 6.46 2.31
C THR A 159 5.34 7.45 1.67
N ILE A 160 6.48 7.74 2.28
CA ILE A 160 7.47 8.68 1.75
C ILE A 160 7.99 8.26 0.36
N PRO A 161 8.57 7.06 0.16
CA PRO A 161 9.01 6.63 -1.16
C PRO A 161 7.84 6.50 -2.15
N MET A 162 6.63 6.17 -1.67
CA MET A 162 5.44 6.16 -2.52
C MET A 162 5.15 7.56 -3.07
N VAL A 163 5.16 8.58 -2.21
CA VAL A 163 4.94 9.97 -2.61
C VAL A 163 6.03 10.42 -3.58
N VAL A 164 7.30 10.06 -3.34
CA VAL A 164 8.39 10.34 -4.30
C VAL A 164 8.11 9.67 -5.66
N ALA A 165 7.68 8.41 -5.67
CA ALA A 165 7.29 7.71 -6.89
C ALA A 165 6.16 8.45 -7.63
N MET A 166 5.13 8.90 -6.90
CA MET A 166 3.97 9.62 -7.45
C MET A 166 4.34 10.99 -8.01
N VAL A 167 5.18 11.75 -7.32
CA VAL A 167 5.67 13.05 -7.79
C VAL A 167 6.49 12.88 -9.07
N LEU A 168 7.38 11.89 -9.14
CA LEU A 168 8.13 11.59 -10.36
C LEU A 168 7.22 11.09 -11.48
N HIS A 169 6.22 10.27 -11.17
CA HIS A 169 5.30 9.69 -12.15
C HIS A 169 4.41 10.75 -12.82
N THR A 170 4.00 11.77 -12.08
CA THR A 170 3.15 12.86 -12.61
C THR A 170 3.93 13.92 -13.37
N ARG A 171 5.27 13.95 -13.25
CA ARG A 171 6.14 14.93 -13.92
C ARG A 171 6.81 14.42 -15.19
N ILE A 172 6.67 13.13 -15.50
CA ILE A 172 7.24 12.56 -16.72
C ILE A 172 6.41 12.98 -17.94
N SER A 173 7.07 13.30 -19.06
CA SER A 173 6.43 13.50 -20.36
C SER A 173 6.65 12.28 -21.25
N LYS A 174 5.80 12.09 -22.27
CA LYS A 174 6.01 11.02 -23.26
C LYS A 174 7.21 11.28 -24.17
N GLU A 175 7.62 12.54 -24.30
CA GLU A 175 8.82 12.91 -25.05
C GLU A 175 10.08 12.43 -24.32
N ASP A 176 10.10 12.57 -23.00
CA ASP A 176 11.22 12.14 -22.14
C ASP A 176 11.28 10.61 -21.98
N ASP A 177 10.13 9.94 -21.95
CA ASP A 177 10.04 8.49 -21.79
C ASP A 177 8.92 7.88 -22.67
N PRO A 178 9.27 7.35 -23.86
CA PRO A 178 8.32 6.70 -24.76
C PRO A 178 7.65 5.44 -24.18
N SER A 179 8.16 4.88 -23.08
CA SER A 179 7.57 3.71 -22.42
C SER A 179 6.32 4.05 -21.60
N VAL A 180 6.02 5.34 -21.40
CA VAL A 180 4.85 5.82 -20.68
C VAL A 180 3.57 5.59 -21.49
N ARG A 181 2.71 4.70 -20.99
CA ARG A 181 1.45 4.29 -21.65
C ARG A 181 0.17 4.83 -21.01
N CYS A 182 0.27 5.43 -19.82
CA CYS A 182 -0.88 5.92 -19.06
C CYS A 182 -1.18 7.41 -19.30
N THR A 183 -2.31 7.87 -18.78
CA THR A 183 -2.79 9.27 -18.87
C THR A 183 -2.35 10.16 -17.70
N CYS A 184 -1.42 9.66 -16.87
CA CYS A 184 -0.93 10.36 -15.68
C CYS A 184 0.18 11.37 -15.98
N ALA A 185 0.89 11.19 -17.10
CA ALA A 185 1.99 12.04 -17.53
C ALA A 185 1.53 13.44 -17.92
N LEU A 186 2.47 14.40 -17.85
CA LEU A 186 2.25 15.73 -18.40
C LEU A 186 1.96 15.60 -19.90
N GLN A 187 0.88 16.27 -20.32
CA GLN A 187 0.65 16.50 -21.74
C GLN A 187 1.54 17.69 -22.12
N ALA A 188 2.41 17.49 -23.12
CA ALA A 188 3.17 18.57 -23.73
C ALA A 188 2.22 19.57 -24.41
#